data_AF-A0A8H7DR58-F1
#
_entry.id   AF-A0A8H7DR58-F1
#
_cell.length_a   1.000
_cell.length_b   1.000
_cell.length_c   1.000
_cell.angle_alpha   90.00
_cell.angle_beta   90.00
_cell.angle_gamma   90.00
#
_symmetry.space_group_name_H-M   'P 1'
#
loop_
_entity.id
_entity.type
_entity.pdbx_description
1 polymer ?
#
loop_
_entity_poly.entity_id
_entity_poly.type
_entity_poly.pdbx_seq_one_letter_code
_entity_poly.pdbx_strand_id
1 'polypeptide(L)'
;MYSAVIVLLIALIGEETIYDRTVVPIPSRPTTGPRYRVETLVGITGVKMSKYRASWSQTILSPFNVLWRPHLISILIFEAMVFRFGIGINVTNAVFLASPPYSFSQDAIAGAYGTPIVSVIIGELIGHYLNDWITNITVRRNKGVFEAESRLLACYIAMPLYICGFVLLGASLQNHLSVVALIFGWGIAQLGIMIATVSVYAYCNDCFPRQQGEISALLTVSRILGGFSVAYYQVPWAEKHGALQTFGVEAAIVVGLFILIVPFLQWKGSSLRVSAGSIWRISEHRD
;
A
#
# COMPACT_ATOMS: atom_id res chain seq x y z
N MET A 1 -10.45 -23.82 4.62
CA MET A 1 -10.14 -24.57 3.38
C MET A 1 -9.26 -23.78 2.42
N TYR A 2 -9.55 -22.51 2.11
CA TYR A 2 -8.74 -21.64 1.24
C TYR A 2 -7.24 -21.60 1.61
N SER A 3 -6.90 -21.38 2.88
CA SER A 3 -5.51 -21.35 3.34
C SER A 3 -4.77 -22.66 3.12
N ALA A 4 -5.45 -23.80 3.25
CA ALA A 4 -4.84 -25.11 3.00
C ALA A 4 -4.55 -25.32 1.51
N VAL A 5 -5.46 -24.88 0.63
CA VAL A 5 -5.27 -24.93 -0.83
C VAL A 5 -4.10 -24.04 -1.27
N ILE A 6 -3.97 -22.85 -0.69
CA ILE A 6 -2.84 -21.95 -0.96
C ILE A 6 -1.52 -22.56 -0.51
N VAL A 7 -1.45 -23.08 0.71
CA VAL A 7 -0.23 -23.72 1.22
C VAL A 7 0.19 -24.88 0.33
N LEU A 8 -0.78 -25.64 -0.17
CA LEU A 8 -0.54 -26.77 -1.07
C LEU A 8 -0.08 -26.30 -2.46
N LEU A 9 -0.63 -25.22 -2.99
CA LEU A 9 -0.16 -24.56 -4.23
C LEU A 9 1.25 -24.00 -4.08
N ILE A 10 1.57 -23.34 -2.97
CA ILE A 10 2.92 -22.84 -2.69
C ILE A 10 3.90 -24.01 -2.56
N ALA A 11 3.52 -25.10 -1.89
CA ALA A 11 4.37 -26.28 -1.72
C ALA A 11 4.66 -27.01 -3.03
N LEU A 12 3.72 -27.00 -3.99
CA LEU A 12 3.86 -27.72 -5.26
C LEU A 12 4.38 -26.86 -6.42
N ILE A 13 4.09 -25.56 -6.44
CA ILE A 13 4.39 -24.66 -7.58
C ILE A 13 5.35 -23.53 -7.18
N GLY A 14 5.39 -23.12 -5.92
CA GLY A 14 6.25 -22.04 -5.45
C GLY A 14 7.72 -22.44 -5.44
N GLU A 15 8.54 -21.79 -6.27
CA GLU A 15 10.00 -21.87 -6.16
C GLU A 15 10.53 -20.74 -5.27
N GLU A 16 11.41 -21.06 -4.31
CA GLU A 16 12.10 -20.04 -3.53
C GLU A 16 13.06 -19.27 -4.46
N THR A 17 12.74 -17.99 -4.74
CA THR A 17 13.53 -17.12 -5.63
C THR A 17 14.51 -16.21 -4.89
N ILE A 18 14.65 -16.36 -3.57
CA ILE A 18 15.60 -15.56 -2.78
C ILE A 18 17.04 -16.03 -3.06
N TYR A 19 17.60 -15.51 -4.15
CA TYR A 19 18.95 -15.81 -4.61
C TYR A 19 19.84 -14.62 -4.28
N ASP A 20 20.57 -14.71 -3.18
CA ASP A 20 21.52 -13.66 -2.81
C ASP A 20 22.76 -13.76 -3.72
N ARG A 21 22.80 -12.92 -4.75
CA ARG A 21 23.88 -12.89 -5.76
C ARG A 21 25.18 -12.31 -5.21
N THR A 22 25.17 -11.79 -3.98
CA THR A 22 26.32 -11.10 -3.37
C THR A 22 27.19 -12.03 -2.52
N VAL A 23 26.69 -13.22 -2.17
CA VAL A 23 27.42 -14.20 -1.35
C VAL A 23 28.35 -15.03 -2.23
N VAL A 24 29.66 -14.85 -2.05
CA VAL A 24 30.71 -15.62 -2.73
C VAL A 24 31.57 -16.35 -1.68
N PRO A 25 31.76 -17.68 -1.77
CA PRO A 25 31.26 -18.58 -2.81
C PRO A 25 29.75 -18.85 -2.68
N ILE A 26 29.10 -19.08 -3.83
CA ILE A 26 27.67 -19.37 -3.90
C ILE A 26 27.40 -20.67 -3.11
N PRO A 27 26.53 -20.65 -2.08
CA PRO A 27 26.26 -21.85 -1.31
C PRO A 27 25.55 -22.90 -2.18
N SER A 28 26.10 -24.12 -2.22
CA SER A 28 25.48 -25.25 -2.90
C SER A 28 24.14 -25.59 -2.24
N ARG A 29 23.10 -25.86 -3.05
CA ARG A 29 21.79 -26.27 -2.53
C ARG A 29 21.95 -27.54 -1.66
N PRO A 30 21.50 -27.54 -0.40
CA PRO A 30 21.70 -28.67 0.50
C PRO A 30 20.89 -29.92 0.09
N THR A 31 19.81 -29.73 -0.68
CA THR A 31 18.88 -30.80 -1.07
C THR A 31 18.28 -30.47 -2.45
N THR A 32 17.92 -31.49 -3.23
CA THR A 32 17.27 -31.35 -4.55
C THR A 32 15.94 -32.13 -4.61
N GLY A 33 15.04 -31.74 -5.51
CA GLY A 33 13.75 -32.42 -5.73
C GLY A 33 12.63 -32.06 -4.73
N PRO A 34 11.62 -32.93 -4.53
CA PRO A 34 10.45 -32.62 -3.70
C PRO A 34 10.77 -32.49 -2.20
N ARG A 35 11.83 -33.15 -1.73
CA ARG A 35 12.34 -32.99 -0.35
C ARG A 35 12.83 -31.57 -0.08
N TYR A 36 13.50 -30.94 -1.05
CA TYR A 36 13.91 -29.54 -0.95
C TYR A 36 12.69 -28.62 -0.73
N ARG A 37 11.58 -28.88 -1.43
CA ARG A 37 10.36 -28.06 -1.31
C ARG A 37 9.75 -28.17 0.10
N VAL A 38 9.68 -29.39 0.63
CA VAL A 38 9.18 -29.62 2.01
C VAL A 38 10.14 -29.03 3.06
N GLU A 39 11.45 -29.25 2.92
CA GLU A 39 12.46 -28.67 3.82
C GLU A 39 12.48 -27.14 3.78
N THR A 40 12.15 -26.56 2.63
CA THR A 40 12.03 -25.10 2.46
C THR A 40 10.74 -24.58 3.09
N LEU A 41 9.62 -25.27 2.88
CA LEU A 41 8.33 -24.92 3.48
C LEU A 41 8.36 -24.95 5.02
N VAL A 42 9.07 -25.94 5.58
CA VAL A 42 9.27 -26.09 7.03
C VAL A 42 10.38 -25.17 7.56
N GLY A 43 11.16 -24.54 6.67
CA GLY A 43 12.25 -23.61 7.04
C GLY A 43 13.56 -24.30 7.44
N ILE A 44 13.67 -25.62 7.31
CA ILE A 44 14.89 -26.41 7.60
C ILE A 44 16.04 -25.97 6.66
N THR A 45 15.74 -25.72 5.39
CA THR A 45 16.69 -25.13 4.42
C THR A 45 17.16 -23.75 4.88
N GLY A 46 16.26 -22.95 5.47
CA GLY A 46 16.59 -21.63 6.01
C GLY A 46 17.55 -21.68 7.19
N VAL A 47 17.34 -22.64 8.10
CA VAL A 47 18.24 -22.89 9.25
C VAL A 47 19.61 -23.36 8.78
N LYS A 48 19.68 -24.29 7.82
CA LYS A 48 20.95 -24.77 7.23
C LYS A 48 21.73 -23.64 6.54
N MET A 49 21.02 -22.67 5.96
CA MET A 49 21.59 -21.49 5.29
C MET A 49 21.78 -20.28 6.23
N SER A 50 21.53 -20.42 7.54
CA SER A 50 21.57 -19.30 8.50
C SER A 50 22.93 -18.60 8.57
N LYS A 51 24.03 -19.29 8.22
CA LYS A 51 25.38 -18.71 8.18
C LYS A 51 25.57 -17.68 7.06
N TYR A 52 24.73 -17.73 6.03
CA TYR A 52 24.78 -16.85 4.86
C TYR A 52 23.63 -15.82 4.84
N ARG A 53 22.78 -15.80 5.87
CA ARG A 53 21.67 -14.84 6.00
C ARG A 53 21.99 -13.78 7.07
N ALA A 54 21.32 -12.63 6.98
CA ALA A 54 21.42 -11.59 7.99
C ALA A 54 21.07 -12.12 9.39
N SER A 55 21.74 -11.59 10.42
CA SER A 55 21.45 -11.99 11.80
C SER A 55 20.01 -11.65 12.17
N TRP A 56 19.39 -12.45 13.05
CA TRP A 56 18.02 -12.23 13.53
C TRP A 56 17.86 -10.83 14.14
N SER A 57 18.85 -10.39 14.91
CA SER A 57 18.84 -9.05 15.53
C SER A 57 18.91 -7.95 14.48
N GLN A 58 19.71 -8.12 13.43
CA GLN A 58 19.79 -7.15 12.33
C GLN A 58 18.46 -7.09 11.57
N THR A 59 17.85 -8.24 11.28
CA THR A 59 16.56 -8.31 10.56
C THR A 59 15.42 -7.68 11.36
N ILE A 60 15.38 -7.89 12.68
CA ILE A 60 14.35 -7.30 13.56
C ILE A 60 14.56 -5.78 13.71
N LEU A 61 15.81 -5.32 13.84
CA LEU A 61 16.13 -3.91 14.06
C LEU A 61 16.15 -3.07 12.77
N SER A 62 16.33 -3.69 11.61
CA SER A 62 16.43 -3.00 10.32
C SER A 62 15.19 -2.15 9.97
N PRO A 63 13.93 -2.61 10.11
CA PRO A 63 12.78 -1.74 9.90
C PRO A 63 12.75 -0.54 10.87
N PHE A 64 13.22 -0.69 12.12
CA PHE A 64 13.30 0.43 13.07
C PHE A 64 14.39 1.44 12.71
N ASN A 65 15.54 0.98 12.22
CA ASN A 65 16.61 1.85 11.72
C ASN A 65 16.18 2.67 10.50
N VAL A 66 15.30 2.11 9.68
CA VAL A 66 14.75 2.77 8.49
C VAL A 66 13.63 3.74 8.86
N LEU A 67 12.82 3.38 9.86
CA LEU A 67 11.66 4.16 10.30
C LEU A 67 12.01 5.56 10.81
N TRP A 68 13.17 5.78 11.42
CA TRP A 68 13.54 7.11 11.97
C TRP A 68 13.71 8.21 10.90
N ARG A 69 13.68 7.85 9.61
CA ARG A 69 13.88 8.78 8.51
C ARG A 69 12.61 9.61 8.27
N PRO A 70 12.67 10.95 8.39
CA PRO A 70 11.47 11.80 8.36
C PRO A 70 10.67 11.69 7.05
N HIS A 71 11.30 11.35 5.93
CA HIS A 71 10.60 11.20 4.63
C HIS A 71 9.81 9.90 4.54
N LEU A 72 10.33 8.84 5.16
CA LEU A 72 9.59 7.59 5.27
C LEU A 72 8.44 7.75 6.25
N ILE A 73 8.64 8.44 7.38
CA ILE A 73 7.54 8.71 8.31
C ILE A 73 6.44 9.51 7.62
N SER A 74 6.79 10.57 6.88
CA SER A 74 5.78 11.38 6.19
C SER A 74 4.99 10.57 5.17
N ILE A 75 5.66 9.76 4.35
CA ILE A 75 4.94 8.95 3.35
C ILE A 75 4.14 7.80 3.98
N LEU A 76 4.63 7.22 5.08
CA LEU A 76 3.90 6.19 5.85
C LEU A 76 2.63 6.77 6.50
N ILE A 77 2.70 8.00 7.03
CA ILE A 77 1.53 8.70 7.58
C ILE A 77 0.52 8.99 6.47
N PHE A 78 0.99 9.47 5.32
CA PHE A 78 0.14 9.71 4.16
C PHE A 78 -0.59 8.44 3.72
N GLU A 79 0.14 7.33 3.52
CA GLU A 79 -0.43 6.04 3.14
C GLU A 79 -1.40 5.50 4.20
N ALA A 80 -1.04 5.63 5.48
CA ALA A 80 -1.92 5.23 6.58
C ALA A 80 -3.25 6.00 6.56
N MET A 81 -3.22 7.29 6.25
CA MET A 81 -4.43 8.13 6.20
C MET A 81 -5.29 7.83 4.98
N VAL A 82 -4.68 7.69 3.80
CA VAL A 82 -5.40 7.30 2.57
C VAL A 82 -6.12 5.96 2.76
N PHE A 83 -5.43 4.96 3.30
CA PHE A 83 -5.99 3.63 3.50
C PHE A 83 -7.00 3.58 4.65
N ARG A 84 -6.76 4.34 5.72
CA ARG A 84 -7.69 4.51 6.85
C ARG A 84 -9.07 4.92 6.36
N PHE A 85 -9.18 6.03 5.63
CA PHE A 85 -10.49 6.51 5.18
C PHE A 85 -11.12 5.60 4.11
N GLY A 86 -10.31 4.89 3.32
CA GLY A 86 -10.79 3.80 2.47
C GLY A 86 -11.53 2.69 3.23
N ILE A 87 -10.98 2.24 4.35
CA ILE A 87 -11.67 1.28 5.23
C ILE A 87 -12.90 1.92 5.87
N GLY A 88 -12.82 3.21 6.22
CA GLY A 88 -13.95 3.99 6.74
C GLY A 88 -15.18 3.93 5.83
N ILE A 89 -14.99 4.08 4.51
CA ILE A 89 -16.08 3.91 3.53
C ILE A 89 -16.71 2.52 3.63
N ASN A 90 -15.87 1.46 3.68
CA ASN A 90 -16.36 0.09 3.70
C ASN A 90 -17.20 -0.21 4.95
N VAL A 91 -16.76 0.27 6.11
CA VAL A 91 -17.49 0.08 7.38
C VAL A 91 -18.79 0.89 7.39
N THR A 92 -18.74 2.14 6.93
CA THR A 92 -19.91 3.04 6.89
C THR A 92 -20.96 2.50 5.92
N ASN A 93 -20.57 2.10 4.71
CA ASN A 93 -21.50 1.57 3.72
C ASN A 93 -22.22 0.33 4.24
N ALA A 94 -21.54 -0.60 4.91
CA ALA A 94 -22.19 -1.78 5.50
C ALA A 94 -23.34 -1.39 6.44
N VAL A 95 -23.11 -0.40 7.30
CA VAL A 95 -24.10 0.05 8.29
C VAL A 95 -25.22 0.86 7.62
N PHE A 96 -24.88 1.81 6.76
CA PHE A 96 -25.86 2.71 6.12
C PHE A 96 -26.72 2.01 5.07
N LEU A 97 -26.23 0.95 4.39
CA LEU A 97 -27.06 0.14 3.50
C LEU A 97 -28.01 -0.78 4.27
N ALA A 98 -27.62 -1.22 5.47
CA ALA A 98 -28.47 -2.04 6.34
C ALA A 98 -29.54 -1.20 7.05
N SER A 99 -29.23 0.04 7.40
CA SER A 99 -30.17 0.97 8.05
C SER A 99 -31.20 1.54 7.06
N PRO A 100 -32.39 1.94 7.53
CA PRO A 100 -33.34 2.73 6.72
C PRO A 100 -32.66 4.00 6.24
N PRO A 101 -32.80 4.40 4.95
CA PRO A 101 -33.90 4.09 4.02
C PRO A 101 -33.61 3.07 2.90
N TYR A 102 -32.43 2.47 2.81
CA TYR A 102 -32.13 1.47 1.78
C TYR A 102 -32.58 0.06 2.17
N SER A 103 -32.54 -0.27 3.47
CA SER A 103 -32.99 -1.55 4.05
C SER A 103 -32.62 -2.77 3.19
N PHE A 104 -31.38 -2.83 2.72
CA PHE A 104 -30.94 -3.91 1.86
C PHE A 104 -30.84 -5.22 2.63
N SER A 105 -31.21 -6.33 1.97
CA SER A 105 -30.89 -7.67 2.48
C SER A 105 -29.36 -7.84 2.54
N GLN A 106 -28.90 -8.66 3.50
CA GLN A 106 -27.48 -8.97 3.69
C GLN A 106 -26.83 -9.51 2.40
N ASP A 107 -27.58 -10.25 1.57
CA ASP A 107 -27.12 -10.75 0.28
C ASP A 107 -26.86 -9.64 -0.75
N ALA A 108 -27.70 -8.58 -0.73
CA ALA A 108 -27.53 -7.42 -1.61
C ALA A 108 -26.33 -6.57 -1.19
N ILE A 109 -26.11 -6.43 0.13
CA ILE A 109 -24.91 -5.77 0.67
C ILE A 109 -23.65 -6.54 0.27
N ALA A 110 -23.67 -7.87 0.40
CA ALA A 110 -22.57 -8.72 -0.05
C ALA A 110 -22.30 -8.59 -1.57
N GLY A 111 -23.35 -8.50 -2.39
CA GLY A 111 -23.23 -8.21 -3.82
C GLY A 111 -22.59 -6.85 -4.11
N ALA A 112 -22.91 -5.82 -3.33
CA ALA A 112 -22.33 -4.49 -3.47
C ALA A 112 -20.81 -4.48 -3.20
N TYR A 113 -20.30 -5.35 -2.34
CA TYR A 113 -18.85 -5.56 -2.12
C TYR A 113 -18.11 -6.14 -3.34
N GLY A 114 -18.81 -6.55 -4.40
CA GLY A 114 -18.19 -6.79 -5.71
C GLY A 114 -17.57 -5.52 -6.31
N THR A 115 -18.14 -4.35 -5.99
CA THR A 115 -17.68 -3.04 -6.49
C THR A 115 -16.21 -2.77 -6.16
N PRO A 116 -15.77 -2.77 -4.89
CA PRO A 116 -14.37 -2.52 -4.57
C PRO A 116 -13.44 -3.57 -5.19
N ILE A 117 -13.85 -4.84 -5.33
CA ILE A 117 -13.01 -5.86 -5.97
C ILE A 117 -12.71 -5.48 -7.43
N VAL A 118 -13.74 -5.13 -8.19
CA VAL A 118 -13.58 -4.71 -9.59
C VAL A 118 -12.76 -3.42 -9.68
N SER A 119 -13.03 -2.45 -8.81
CA SER A 119 -12.29 -1.18 -8.77
C SER A 119 -10.83 -1.35 -8.41
N VAL A 120 -10.49 -2.29 -7.53
CA VAL A 120 -9.09 -2.60 -7.18
C VAL A 120 -8.36 -3.22 -8.37
N ILE A 121 -8.96 -4.18 -9.07
CA ILE A 121 -8.34 -4.80 -10.25
C ILE A 121 -8.08 -3.75 -11.34
N ILE A 122 -9.07 -2.91 -11.61
CA ILE A 122 -8.94 -1.82 -12.60
C ILE A 122 -7.91 -0.79 -12.12
N GLY A 123 -7.95 -0.42 -10.84
CA GLY A 123 -7.01 0.54 -10.24
C GLY A 123 -5.57 0.06 -10.25
N GLU A 124 -5.34 -1.24 -10.02
CA GLU A 124 -4.02 -1.87 -10.11
C GLU A 124 -3.48 -1.81 -11.55
N LEU A 125 -4.30 -2.21 -12.54
CA LEU A 125 -3.92 -2.16 -13.95
C LEU A 125 -3.60 -0.73 -14.38
N ILE A 126 -4.50 0.22 -14.11
CA ILE A 126 -4.29 1.63 -14.46
C ILE A 126 -3.06 2.17 -13.73
N GLY A 127 -2.94 1.91 -12.44
CA GLY A 127 -1.82 2.36 -11.61
C GLY A 127 -0.48 1.84 -12.14
N HIS A 128 -0.41 0.56 -12.53
CA HIS A 128 0.79 -0.04 -13.11
C HIS A 128 1.19 0.66 -14.42
N TYR A 129 0.29 0.71 -15.41
CA TYR A 129 0.56 1.34 -16.71
C TYR A 129 0.87 2.84 -16.58
N LEU A 130 0.16 3.53 -15.69
CA LEU A 130 0.33 4.97 -15.46
C LEU A 130 1.68 5.27 -14.79
N ASN A 131 2.10 4.46 -13.81
CA ASN A 131 3.42 4.58 -13.19
C ASN A 131 4.55 4.32 -14.21
N ASP A 132 4.40 3.31 -15.06
CA ASP A 132 5.37 3.01 -16.12
C ASP A 132 5.45 4.14 -17.17
N TRP A 133 4.30 4.70 -17.54
CA TRP A 133 4.23 5.80 -18.50
C TRP A 133 4.89 7.07 -17.94
N ILE A 134 4.59 7.43 -16.70
CA ILE A 134 5.19 8.58 -16.00
C ILE A 134 6.70 8.40 -15.84
N THR A 135 7.14 7.19 -15.50
CA THR A 135 8.55 6.85 -15.40
C THR A 135 9.26 7.05 -16.74
N ASN A 136 8.68 6.54 -17.83
CA ASN A 136 9.24 6.66 -19.17
C ASN A 136 9.36 8.13 -19.62
N ILE A 137 8.36 8.96 -19.32
CA ILE A 137 8.40 10.39 -19.64
C ILE A 137 9.50 11.08 -18.85
N THR A 138 9.57 10.82 -17.54
CA THR A 138 10.54 11.49 -16.66
C THR A 138 11.98 11.09 -17.01
N VAL A 139 12.23 9.80 -17.29
CA VAL A 139 13.54 9.30 -17.72
C VAL A 139 13.97 9.94 -19.05
N ARG A 140 13.04 10.11 -20.00
CA ARG A 140 13.33 10.81 -21.27
C ARG A 140 13.66 12.29 -21.06
N ARG A 141 12.98 12.96 -20.13
CA ARG A 141 13.23 14.39 -19.82
C ARG A 141 14.52 14.60 -19.03
N ASN A 142 14.85 13.69 -18.12
CA ASN A 142 16.05 13.74 -17.27
C ASN A 142 17.29 13.08 -17.91
N LYS A 143 17.35 13.01 -19.25
CA LYS A 143 18.50 12.48 -20.01
C LYS A 143 18.92 11.06 -19.56
N GLY A 144 17.97 10.21 -19.20
CA GLY A 144 18.22 8.83 -18.78
C GLY A 144 18.38 8.63 -17.27
N VAL A 145 18.30 9.68 -16.45
CA VAL A 145 18.38 9.55 -14.98
C VAL A 145 17.00 9.20 -14.41
N PHE A 146 16.93 8.07 -13.72
CA PHE A 146 15.73 7.64 -13.00
C PHE A 146 15.68 8.27 -11.59
N GLU A 147 14.61 9.03 -11.33
CA GLU A 147 14.31 9.62 -10.02
C GLU A 147 13.09 8.93 -9.43
N ALA A 148 13.22 8.40 -8.21
CA ALA A 148 12.13 7.70 -7.52
C ALA A 148 10.92 8.64 -7.31
N GLU A 149 11.19 9.94 -7.13
CA GLU A 149 10.22 11.01 -6.93
C GLU A 149 9.24 11.18 -8.11
N SER A 150 9.61 10.67 -9.30
CA SER A 150 8.74 10.66 -10.48
C SER A 150 7.47 9.82 -10.26
N ARG A 151 7.55 8.78 -9.42
CA ARG A 151 6.39 7.92 -9.09
C ARG A 151 5.30 8.65 -8.32
N LEU A 152 5.66 9.67 -7.54
CA LEU A 152 4.71 10.51 -6.81
C LEU A 152 3.84 11.37 -7.74
N LEU A 153 4.23 11.57 -9.00
CA LEU A 153 3.40 12.27 -9.98
C LEU A 153 2.07 11.55 -10.26
N ALA A 154 2.05 10.22 -10.15
CA ALA A 154 0.83 9.44 -10.28
C ALA A 154 -0.20 9.76 -9.19
N CYS A 155 0.26 10.12 -7.99
CA CYS A 155 -0.62 10.54 -6.91
C CYS A 155 -1.40 11.83 -7.25
N TYR A 156 -0.85 12.72 -8.09
CA TYR A 156 -1.59 13.91 -8.56
C TYR A 156 -2.80 13.54 -9.42
N ILE A 157 -2.75 12.41 -10.12
CA ILE A 157 -3.89 11.91 -10.89
C ILE A 157 -4.86 11.19 -9.96
N ALA A 158 -4.34 10.47 -8.95
CA ALA A 158 -5.17 9.77 -7.98
C ALA A 158 -6.03 10.69 -7.10
N MET A 159 -5.50 11.85 -6.67
CA MET A 159 -6.20 12.73 -5.72
C MET A 159 -7.53 13.30 -6.24
N PRO A 160 -7.64 13.82 -7.49
CA PRO A 160 -8.93 14.23 -8.04
C PRO A 160 -9.96 13.11 -8.05
N LEU A 161 -9.57 11.89 -8.45
CA LEU A 161 -10.48 10.73 -8.42
C LEU A 161 -10.92 10.42 -6.99
N TYR A 162 -10.00 10.46 -6.04
CA TYR A 162 -10.31 10.29 -4.62
C TYR A 162 -11.36 11.30 -4.14
N ILE A 163 -11.16 12.60 -4.40
CA ILE A 163 -12.10 13.66 -4.01
C ILE A 163 -13.47 13.44 -4.64
N CYS A 164 -13.52 13.20 -5.96
CA CYS A 164 -14.76 12.97 -6.67
C CYS A 164 -15.52 11.76 -6.11
N GLY A 165 -14.82 10.66 -5.80
CA GLY A 165 -15.42 9.48 -5.22
C GLY A 165 -16.01 9.72 -3.83
N PHE A 166 -15.26 10.37 -2.94
CA PHE A 166 -15.71 10.68 -1.57
C PHE A 166 -16.89 11.65 -1.55
N VAL A 167 -16.86 12.70 -2.39
CA VAL A 167 -17.96 13.67 -2.49
C VAL A 167 -19.21 13.02 -3.08
N LEU A 168 -19.06 12.22 -4.14
CA LEU A 168 -20.19 11.53 -4.77
C LEU A 168 -20.80 10.50 -3.81
N LEU A 169 -19.98 9.75 -3.08
CA LEU A 169 -20.44 8.80 -2.06
C LEU A 169 -21.20 9.51 -0.94
N GLY A 170 -20.61 10.57 -0.37
CA GLY A 170 -21.22 11.35 0.70
C GLY A 170 -22.54 11.99 0.28
N ALA A 171 -22.60 12.55 -0.93
CA ALA A 171 -23.83 13.12 -1.48
C ALA A 171 -24.89 12.05 -1.72
N SER A 172 -24.47 10.86 -2.18
CA SER A 172 -25.37 9.73 -2.43
C SER A 172 -26.02 9.20 -1.15
N LEU A 173 -25.25 9.17 -0.07
CA LEU A 173 -25.74 8.74 1.25
C LEU A 173 -26.66 9.79 1.88
N GLN A 174 -26.34 11.08 1.78
CA GLN A 174 -27.13 12.14 2.41
C GLN A 174 -28.45 12.43 1.67
N ASN A 175 -28.44 12.43 0.33
CA ASN A 175 -29.64 12.72 -0.47
C ASN A 175 -30.43 11.47 -0.88
N HIS A 176 -30.06 10.29 -0.34
CA HIS A 176 -30.67 9.01 -0.70
C HIS A 176 -30.77 8.78 -2.22
N LEU A 177 -29.69 9.08 -2.94
CA LEU A 177 -29.64 8.95 -4.39
C LEU A 177 -29.70 7.48 -4.84
N SER A 178 -29.85 7.26 -6.14
CA SER A 178 -29.87 5.91 -6.71
C SER A 178 -28.64 5.08 -6.28
N VAL A 179 -28.87 3.79 -6.06
CA VAL A 179 -27.85 2.77 -5.70
C VAL A 179 -26.67 2.77 -6.67
N VAL A 180 -26.94 3.08 -7.95
CA VAL A 180 -25.92 3.21 -9.00
C VAL A 180 -24.92 4.33 -8.68
N ALA A 181 -25.39 5.49 -8.23
CA ALA A 181 -24.52 6.62 -7.86
C ALA A 181 -23.62 6.28 -6.66
N LEU A 182 -24.14 5.51 -5.70
CA LEU A 182 -23.38 5.01 -4.56
C LEU A 182 -22.28 4.04 -5.00
N ILE A 183 -22.60 3.07 -5.86
CA ILE A 183 -21.65 2.10 -6.41
C ILE A 183 -20.56 2.82 -7.22
N PHE A 184 -20.93 3.77 -8.08
CA PHE A 184 -19.96 4.54 -8.86
C PHE A 184 -19.06 5.41 -7.97
N GLY A 185 -19.63 6.13 -6.99
CA GLY A 185 -18.85 6.94 -6.04
C GLY A 185 -17.87 6.09 -5.23
N TRP A 186 -18.33 4.95 -4.75
CA TRP A 186 -17.49 3.99 -4.03
C TRP A 186 -16.37 3.43 -4.91
N GLY A 187 -16.70 3.04 -6.14
CA GLY A 187 -15.72 2.48 -7.08
C GLY A 187 -14.64 3.48 -7.49
N ILE A 188 -15.04 4.74 -7.77
CA ILE A 188 -14.09 5.82 -8.10
C ILE A 188 -13.18 6.13 -6.92
N ALA A 189 -13.72 6.20 -5.70
CA ALA A 189 -12.93 6.41 -4.49
C ALA A 189 -11.89 5.29 -4.31
N GLN A 190 -12.33 4.03 -4.46
CA GLN A 190 -11.46 2.87 -4.28
C GLN A 190 -10.38 2.78 -5.36
N LEU A 191 -10.71 3.14 -6.60
CA LEU A 191 -9.76 3.22 -7.70
C LEU A 191 -8.69 4.30 -7.42
N GLY A 192 -9.10 5.49 -6.98
CA GLY A 192 -8.16 6.57 -6.60
C GLY A 192 -7.22 6.15 -5.47
N ILE A 193 -7.75 5.48 -4.44
CA ILE A 193 -6.94 4.91 -3.35
C ILE A 193 -5.89 3.95 -3.89
N MET A 194 -6.28 3.03 -4.79
CA MET A 194 -5.35 2.02 -5.29
C MET A 194 -4.25 2.62 -6.16
N ILE A 195 -4.56 3.57 -7.05
CA ILE A 195 -3.53 4.26 -7.84
C ILE A 195 -2.52 4.95 -6.91
N ALA A 196 -2.99 5.66 -5.88
CA ALA A 196 -2.11 6.31 -4.91
C ALA A 196 -1.23 5.30 -4.16
N THR A 197 -1.83 4.22 -3.64
CA THR A 197 -1.11 3.16 -2.90
C THR A 197 -0.03 2.51 -3.76
N VAL A 198 -0.34 2.12 -5.00
CA VAL A 198 0.64 1.49 -5.90
C VAL A 198 1.85 2.41 -6.12
N SER A 199 1.59 3.70 -6.36
CA SER A 199 2.64 4.70 -6.56
C SER A 199 3.50 4.94 -5.32
N VAL A 200 2.88 4.96 -4.13
CA VAL A 200 3.59 5.11 -2.85
C VAL A 200 4.44 3.88 -2.54
N TYR A 201 3.92 2.68 -2.75
CA TYR A 201 4.68 1.43 -2.58
C TYR A 201 5.87 1.39 -3.53
N ALA A 202 5.64 1.71 -4.79
CA ALA A 202 6.66 1.78 -5.81
C ALA A 202 7.74 2.83 -5.46
N TYR A 203 7.36 4.01 -4.97
CA TYR A 203 8.30 5.02 -4.49
C TYR A 203 9.18 4.49 -3.33
N CYS A 204 8.57 3.91 -2.30
CA CYS A 204 9.29 3.46 -1.11
C CYS A 204 10.27 2.32 -1.44
N ASN A 205 9.87 1.39 -2.33
CA ASN A 205 10.72 0.27 -2.77
C ASN A 205 11.92 0.73 -3.60
N ASP A 206 11.77 1.81 -4.39
CA ASP A 206 12.87 2.37 -5.16
C ASP A 206 13.83 3.21 -4.31
N CYS A 207 13.34 3.87 -3.27
CA CYS A 207 14.19 4.59 -2.34
C CYS A 207 15.16 3.66 -1.58
N PHE A 208 14.80 2.39 -1.41
CA PHE A 208 15.52 1.42 -0.58
C PHE A 208 15.56 0.01 -1.22
N PRO A 209 16.30 -0.16 -2.32
CA PRO A 209 16.31 -1.40 -3.08
C PRO A 209 16.90 -2.60 -2.31
N ARG A 210 17.72 -2.37 -1.28
CA ARG A 210 18.30 -3.43 -0.44
C ARG A 210 17.35 -3.94 0.66
N GLN A 211 16.28 -3.20 0.99
CA GLN A 211 15.37 -3.46 2.13
C GLN A 211 13.88 -3.42 1.74
N GLN A 212 13.56 -3.85 0.53
CA GLN A 212 12.19 -3.80 0.00
C GLN A 212 11.19 -4.60 0.86
N GLY A 213 11.61 -5.75 1.40
CA GLY A 213 10.75 -6.58 2.26
C GLY A 213 10.35 -5.88 3.56
N GLU A 214 11.30 -5.21 4.22
CA GLU A 214 11.06 -4.50 5.48
C GLU A 214 10.16 -3.28 5.28
N ILE A 215 10.32 -2.57 4.16
CA ILE A 215 9.52 -1.40 3.83
C ILE A 215 8.10 -1.78 3.47
N SER A 216 7.93 -2.86 2.70
CA SER A 216 6.60 -3.41 2.43
C SER A 216 5.90 -3.82 3.73
N ALA A 217 6.64 -4.38 4.69
CA ALA A 217 6.10 -4.71 6.01
C ALA A 217 5.70 -3.45 6.79
N LEU A 218 6.53 -2.40 6.83
CA LEU A 218 6.20 -1.12 7.46
C LEU A 218 4.96 -0.47 6.85
N LEU A 219 4.87 -0.42 5.52
CA LEU A 219 3.70 0.09 4.80
C LEU A 219 2.43 -0.69 5.17
N THR A 220 2.55 -2.02 5.28
CA THR A 220 1.43 -2.88 5.67
C THR A 220 1.00 -2.62 7.11
N VAL A 221 1.94 -2.49 8.05
CA VAL A 221 1.65 -2.15 9.44
C VAL A 221 0.98 -0.79 9.55
N SER A 222 1.49 0.24 8.87
CA SER A 222 0.87 1.57 8.81
C SER A 222 -0.56 1.52 8.28
N ARG A 223 -0.82 0.73 7.24
CA ARG A 223 -2.17 0.50 6.68
C ARG A 223 -3.11 -0.18 7.68
N ILE A 224 -2.64 -1.22 8.36
CA ILE A 224 -3.46 -1.95 9.36
C ILE A 224 -3.77 -1.05 10.54
N LEU A 225 -2.78 -0.32 11.08
CA LEU A 225 -2.99 0.62 12.18
C LEU A 225 -3.98 1.74 11.80
N GLY A 226 -3.84 2.28 10.59
CA GLY A 226 -4.79 3.25 10.04
C GLY A 226 -6.20 2.67 9.94
N GLY A 227 -6.35 1.54 9.26
CA GLY A 227 -7.62 0.86 9.05
C GLY A 227 -8.34 0.44 10.34
N PHE A 228 -7.57 -0.02 11.33
CA PHE A 228 -8.14 -0.41 12.62
C PHE A 228 -8.69 0.79 13.38
N SER A 229 -8.01 1.94 13.34
CA SER A 229 -8.42 3.13 14.08
C SER A 229 -9.78 3.69 13.63
N VAL A 230 -10.06 3.70 12.32
CA VAL A 230 -11.27 4.33 11.76
C VAL A 230 -12.54 3.58 12.14
N ALA A 231 -12.48 2.25 12.22
CA ALA A 231 -13.67 1.43 12.46
C ALA A 231 -14.37 1.76 13.79
N TYR A 232 -13.66 2.32 14.77
CA TYR A 232 -14.20 2.67 16.08
C TYR A 232 -14.98 3.98 16.12
N TYR A 233 -14.60 4.97 15.30
CA TYR A 233 -15.20 6.30 15.37
C TYR A 233 -15.98 6.69 14.11
N GLN A 234 -15.84 5.95 13.01
CA GLN A 234 -16.46 6.28 11.74
C GLN A 234 -17.99 6.32 11.79
N VAL A 235 -18.60 5.24 12.29
CA VAL A 235 -20.05 5.07 12.36
C VAL A 235 -20.69 6.16 13.24
N PRO A 236 -20.28 6.36 14.51
CA PRO A 236 -20.88 7.39 15.35
C PRO A 236 -20.63 8.81 14.82
N TRP A 237 -19.53 9.03 14.10
CA TRP A 237 -19.25 10.33 13.47
C TRP A 237 -20.20 10.62 12.31
N ALA A 238 -20.41 9.64 11.44
CA ALA A 238 -21.32 9.74 10.30
C ALA A 238 -22.79 9.89 10.73
N GLU A 239 -23.21 9.22 11.81
CA GLU A 239 -24.57 9.35 12.36
C GLU A 239 -24.83 10.74 12.97
N LYS A 240 -23.83 11.35 13.61
CA LYS A 240 -24.00 12.63 14.32
C LYS A 240 -23.96 13.86 13.40
N HIS A 241 -23.08 13.85 12.39
CA HIS A 241 -22.81 15.01 11.53
C HIS A 241 -23.25 14.82 10.07
N GLY A 242 -23.67 13.61 9.70
CA GLY A 242 -24.09 13.27 8.34
C GLY A 242 -22.92 12.82 7.47
N ALA A 243 -23.21 11.85 6.58
CA ALA A 243 -22.22 11.19 5.74
C ALA A 243 -21.43 12.17 4.85
N LEU A 244 -22.07 13.17 4.23
CA LEU A 244 -21.37 14.12 3.36
C LEU A 244 -20.33 14.95 4.10
N GLN A 245 -20.66 15.43 5.31
CA GLN A 245 -19.72 16.23 6.10
C GLN A 245 -18.53 15.37 6.54
N THR A 246 -18.80 14.14 7.00
CA THR A 246 -17.75 13.18 7.37
C THR A 246 -16.83 12.87 6.19
N PHE A 247 -17.35 12.38 5.07
CA PHE A 247 -16.53 12.05 3.89
C PHE A 247 -15.85 13.28 3.25
N GLY A 248 -16.48 14.45 3.30
CA GLY A 248 -15.88 15.70 2.83
C GLY A 248 -14.68 16.15 3.67
N VAL A 249 -14.77 16.03 5.00
CA VAL A 249 -13.65 16.34 5.91
C VAL A 249 -12.51 15.33 5.74
N GLU A 250 -12.82 14.05 5.57
CA GLU A 250 -11.82 13.01 5.29
C GLU A 250 -11.07 13.29 3.98
N ALA A 251 -11.81 13.65 2.93
CA ALA A 251 -11.22 14.07 1.67
C ALA A 251 -10.32 15.30 1.82
N ALA A 252 -10.77 16.31 2.58
CA ALA A 252 -9.97 17.50 2.85
C ALA A 252 -8.67 17.19 3.61
N ILE A 253 -8.72 16.28 4.60
CA ILE A 253 -7.53 15.87 5.36
C ILE A 253 -6.51 15.18 4.46
N VAL A 254 -6.95 14.24 3.62
CA VAL A 254 -6.06 13.51 2.70
C VAL A 254 -5.44 14.45 1.67
N VAL A 255 -6.24 15.36 1.10
CA VAL A 255 -5.74 16.36 0.15
C VAL A 255 -4.79 17.34 0.81
N GLY A 256 -5.07 17.77 2.04
CA GLY A 256 -4.17 18.61 2.82
C GLY A 256 -2.82 17.92 3.07
N LEU A 257 -2.85 16.65 3.47
CA LEU A 257 -1.65 15.83 3.63
C LEU A 257 -0.92 15.63 2.30
N PHE A 258 -1.64 15.41 1.20
CA PHE A 258 -1.06 15.29 -0.13
C PHE A 258 -0.29 16.55 -0.52
N ILE A 259 -0.92 17.73 -0.40
CA ILE A 259 -0.31 19.02 -0.73
C ILE A 259 0.89 19.33 0.17
N LEU A 260 0.88 18.87 1.42
CA LEU A 260 1.99 19.07 2.34
C LEU A 260 3.16 18.11 2.05
N ILE A 261 2.86 16.82 1.88
CA ILE A 261 3.85 15.75 1.89
C ILE A 261 4.43 15.50 0.49
N VAL A 262 3.59 15.45 -0.55
CA VAL A 262 4.04 15.08 -1.90
C VAL A 262 4.95 16.16 -2.52
N PRO A 263 4.60 17.46 -2.54
CA PRO A 263 5.51 18.51 -3.00
C PRO A 263 6.79 18.60 -2.17
N PHE A 264 6.70 18.42 -0.83
CA PHE A 264 7.88 18.43 0.03
C PHE A 264 8.86 17.31 -0.30
N LEU A 265 8.33 16.10 -0.54
CA LEU A 265 9.13 14.95 -0.96
C LEU A 265 9.69 15.10 -2.37
N GLN A 266 8.96 15.72 -3.30
CA GLN A 266 9.50 15.99 -4.64
C GLN A 266 10.60 17.05 -4.63
N TRP A 267 10.47 18.09 -3.80
CA TRP A 267 11.47 19.17 -3.74
C TRP A 267 12.74 18.76 -2.99
N LYS A 268 12.59 18.01 -1.89
CA LYS A 268 13.71 17.73 -0.97
C LYS A 268 14.15 16.26 -0.98
N GLY A 269 13.36 15.35 -1.58
CA GLY A 269 13.61 13.91 -1.61
C GLY A 269 14.99 13.53 -2.13
N SER A 270 15.45 14.17 -3.21
CA SER A 270 16.76 13.90 -3.79
C SER A 270 17.92 14.22 -2.82
N SER A 271 17.86 15.38 -2.15
CA SER A 271 18.87 15.77 -1.13
C SER A 271 18.87 14.82 0.08
N LEU A 272 17.68 14.37 0.47
CA LEU A 272 17.52 13.54 1.64
C LEU A 272 17.88 12.07 1.40
N ARG A 273 17.75 11.60 0.15
CA ARG A 273 18.22 10.29 -0.29
C ARG A 273 19.75 10.25 -0.39
N VAL A 274 20.39 11.35 -0.77
CA VAL A 274 21.87 11.48 -0.74
C VAL A 274 22.39 11.45 0.69
N SER A 275 21.75 12.17 1.62
CA SER A 275 22.07 12.11 3.05
C SER A 275 21.81 10.71 3.64
N ALA A 276 20.79 10.01 3.15
CA ALA A 276 20.54 8.63 3.53
C ALA A 276 21.63 7.66 3.03
N GLY A 277 22.06 7.80 1.77
CA GLY A 277 23.06 6.95 1.13
C GLY A 277 24.47 7.14 1.68
N SER A 278 24.84 8.35 2.13
CA SER A 278 26.15 8.58 2.77
C SER A 278 26.25 7.90 4.14
N ILE A 279 25.17 7.84 4.91
CA ILE A 279 25.12 7.15 6.21
C ILE A 279 25.28 5.63 6.04
N TRP A 280 24.64 5.02 5.04
CA TRP A 280 24.82 3.59 4.74
C TRP A 280 26.26 3.23 4.40
N ARG A 281 26.96 4.12 3.68
CA ARG A 281 28.37 3.94 3.33
C ARG A 281 29.28 4.04 4.56
N ILE A 282 28.88 4.76 5.60
CA ILE A 282 29.63 4.90 6.86
C ILE A 282 29.37 3.72 7.81
N SER A 283 28.15 3.17 7.84
CA SER A 283 27.85 1.95 8.63
C SER A 283 28.53 0.71 8.06
N GLU A 284 28.70 0.63 6.73
CA GLU A 284 29.36 -0.50 6.05
C GLU A 284 30.89 -0.50 6.21
N HIS A 285 31.48 0.59 6.73
CA HIS A 285 32.90 0.65 7.11
C HIS A 285 33.16 0.44 8.61
N ARG A 286 32.10 0.20 9.39
CA ARG A 286 32.17 -0.04 10.84
C ARG A 286 31.91 -1.49 11.24
N ASP A 287 31.53 -2.33 10.29
CA ASP A 287 31.41 -3.79 10.42
C ASP A 287 32.54 -4.48 9.65
#